data_AF-A0A9P9PAU9-F1
#
_entry.id   AF-A0A9P9PAU9-F1
#
_cell.length_a   1.000
_cell.length_b   1.000
_cell.length_c   1.000
_cell.angle_alpha   90.00
_cell.angle_beta   90.00
_cell.angle_gamma   90.00
#
_symmetry.space_group_name_H-M   'P 1'
#
loop_
_entity.id
_entity.type
_entity.pdbx_description
1 polymer ?
#
loop_
_entity_poly.entity_id
_entity_poly.type
_entity_poly.pdbx_seq_one_letter_code
_entity_poly.pdbx_strand_id
1 'polypeptide(L)'
;MSTSGQKPNAKLTSARITGSVHHGGFPDVVDESAVTPTNTNGGSNFDTTRGIFDPNVVSEYVQWTGNRGGPLVTSNNETTRSDLRLYESDSNATMRALFAQGNDFLQTCVDLMSRAMNTVPAGVQLGETISAIPLKPVNVTFDFDSNGTLELAGKIRVLSPAGKSPPSTLSIRMANQSGIFEPEHLTGTSVFERNGDIYGVTSYFPFSLAGADLRGTKSFSITAPNMPLQSFDIRSDIFVVPSLTTLSGTTLNATIAILPHYSCRDITLRVAVPVPQVGTLAPTIRTTHYDLTQASRAMQEFDLCSVVKTLDSFPTGLVTIEVVDSAQLVDTYLLNGGGAGW
;
A
#
# COMPACT_ATOMS: atom_id res chain seq x y z
N MET A 1 34.62 7.58 -23.83
CA MET A 1 34.18 6.16 -23.89
C MET A 1 33.57 5.76 -22.55
N SER A 2 32.24 5.84 -22.43
CA SER A 2 31.40 5.13 -21.44
C SER A 2 29.94 5.32 -21.86
N THR A 3 29.55 4.70 -22.99
CA THR A 3 28.22 4.91 -23.62
C THR A 3 27.34 3.66 -23.57
N SER A 4 27.84 2.52 -23.06
CA SER A 4 27.05 1.27 -23.02
C SER A 4 26.10 1.20 -21.83
N GLY A 5 26.40 1.87 -20.71
CA GLY A 5 25.55 1.87 -19.50
C GLY A 5 24.40 2.89 -19.51
N GLN A 6 24.48 3.95 -20.32
CA GLN A 6 23.44 5.00 -20.36
C GLN A 6 22.24 4.63 -21.24
N LYS A 7 22.45 3.87 -22.32
CA LYS A 7 21.36 3.45 -23.24
C LYS A 7 20.32 2.53 -22.59
N PRO A 8 20.70 1.52 -21.77
CA PRO A 8 19.72 0.73 -21.02
C PRO A 8 18.89 1.59 -20.05
N ASN A 9 19.51 2.59 -19.42
CA ASN A 9 18.85 3.45 -18.45
C ASN A 9 17.83 4.39 -19.11
N ALA A 10 18.17 5.01 -20.24
CA ALA A 10 17.22 5.84 -20.99
C ALA A 10 16.00 5.04 -21.47
N LYS A 11 16.21 3.80 -21.94
CA LYS A 11 15.10 2.91 -22.32
C LYS A 11 14.25 2.47 -21.12
N LEU A 12 14.87 2.25 -19.97
CA LEU A 12 14.15 1.86 -18.76
C LEU A 12 13.34 3.03 -18.17
N THR A 13 13.86 4.27 -18.23
CA THR A 13 13.10 5.44 -17.78
C THR A 13 12.00 5.82 -18.76
N SER A 14 12.21 5.65 -20.08
CA SER A 14 11.12 5.80 -21.05
C SER A 14 9.99 4.78 -20.85
N ALA A 15 10.27 3.64 -20.21
CA ALA A 15 9.24 2.67 -19.84
C ALA A 15 8.35 3.12 -18.66
N ARG A 16 8.54 4.33 -18.10
CA ARG A 16 7.61 5.00 -17.17
C ARG A 16 6.39 5.53 -17.92
N ILE A 17 5.66 4.61 -18.54
CA ILE A 17 4.53 4.88 -19.40
C ILE A 17 3.28 5.25 -18.59
N THR A 18 3.18 4.77 -17.34
CA THR A 18 2.02 5.02 -16.50
C THR A 18 2.41 5.72 -15.21
N GLY A 19 1.60 6.69 -14.80
CA GLY A 19 1.66 7.27 -13.46
C GLY A 19 1.93 8.77 -13.43
N SER A 20 2.30 9.25 -12.25
CA SER A 20 2.49 10.66 -11.94
C SER A 20 3.52 10.84 -10.84
N VAL A 21 4.10 12.04 -10.77
CA VAL A 21 4.81 12.53 -9.58
C VAL A 21 3.84 13.38 -8.77
N HIS A 22 3.84 13.25 -7.45
CA HIS A 22 2.92 13.98 -6.56
C HIS A 22 3.66 15.08 -5.79
N HIS A 23 3.10 16.28 -5.76
CA HIS A 23 3.60 17.42 -4.96
C HIS A 23 3.81 17.04 -3.49
N GLY A 24 2.86 16.33 -2.87
CA GLY A 24 2.95 16.01 -1.43
C GLY A 24 4.14 15.13 -1.04
N GLY A 25 4.73 14.41 -2.00
CA GLY A 25 6.00 13.69 -1.80
C GLY A 25 7.21 14.41 -2.41
N PHE A 26 7.00 15.19 -3.47
CA PHE A 26 8.06 15.73 -4.31
C PHE A 26 7.79 17.21 -4.70
N PRO A 27 7.75 18.14 -3.72
CA PRO A 27 7.39 19.54 -3.99
C PRO A 27 8.42 20.27 -4.87
N ASP A 28 9.67 19.82 -4.86
CA ASP A 28 10.73 20.34 -5.74
C ASP A 28 10.62 19.83 -7.20
N VAL A 29 9.78 18.83 -7.44
CA VAL A 29 9.53 18.26 -8.78
C VAL A 29 8.24 18.83 -9.35
N VAL A 30 7.17 18.83 -8.55
CA VAL A 30 5.83 19.29 -8.94
C VAL A 30 5.43 20.46 -8.08
N ASP A 31 5.09 21.58 -8.73
CA ASP A 31 4.70 22.83 -8.07
C ASP A 31 3.38 22.69 -7.30
N GLU A 32 3.20 23.51 -6.26
CA GLU A 32 1.99 23.52 -5.43
C GLU A 32 0.72 23.84 -6.24
N SER A 33 0.84 24.54 -7.38
CA SER A 33 -0.27 24.78 -8.31
C SER A 33 -0.91 23.51 -8.87
N ALA A 34 -0.24 22.35 -8.81
CA ALA A 34 -0.85 21.08 -9.16
C ALA A 34 -1.87 20.59 -8.13
N VAL A 35 -1.81 21.09 -6.89
CA VAL A 35 -2.72 20.72 -5.80
C VAL A 35 -4.06 21.42 -5.99
N THR A 36 -5.11 20.64 -6.23
CA THR A 36 -6.49 21.14 -6.39
C THR A 36 -7.45 20.32 -5.52
N PRO A 37 -8.71 20.77 -5.31
CA PRO A 37 -9.70 19.99 -4.57
C PRO A 37 -9.94 18.57 -5.12
N THR A 38 -9.67 18.34 -6.41
CA THR A 38 -9.80 17.04 -7.09
C THR A 38 -8.45 16.37 -7.39
N ASN A 39 -7.34 17.03 -7.05
CA ASN A 39 -5.97 16.52 -7.16
C ASN A 39 -5.22 16.86 -5.86
N THR A 40 -5.72 16.36 -4.74
CA THR A 40 -5.33 16.80 -3.40
C THR A 40 -3.87 16.53 -3.04
N ASN A 41 -3.20 15.63 -3.78
CA ASN A 41 -1.76 15.35 -3.62
C ASN A 41 -0.90 16.00 -4.73
N GLY A 42 -1.50 16.81 -5.60
CA GLY A 42 -0.81 17.52 -6.67
C GLY A 42 -0.09 16.61 -7.67
N GLY A 43 -0.78 15.63 -8.23
CA GLY A 43 -0.24 14.74 -9.25
C GLY A 43 0.00 15.44 -10.59
N SER A 44 1.21 15.25 -11.14
CA SER A 44 1.60 15.64 -12.49
C SER A 44 2.02 14.39 -13.28
N ASN A 45 1.30 14.10 -14.37
CA ASN A 45 1.42 12.86 -15.13
C ASN A 45 2.66 12.85 -16.03
N PHE A 46 3.14 11.65 -16.39
CA PHE A 46 4.26 11.51 -17.33
C PHE A 46 3.88 11.82 -18.79
N ASP A 47 2.63 11.56 -19.17
CA ASP A 47 2.04 11.89 -20.47
C ASP A 47 0.56 12.28 -20.31
N THR A 48 -0.14 12.54 -21.42
CA THR A 48 -1.56 12.91 -21.41
C THR A 48 -2.52 11.74 -21.15
N THR A 49 -2.06 10.49 -21.22
CA THR A 49 -2.89 9.27 -21.13
C THR A 49 -2.60 8.50 -19.85
N ARG A 50 -2.80 9.16 -18.70
CA ARG A 50 -2.58 8.59 -17.36
C ARG A 50 -3.19 7.20 -17.21
N GLY A 51 -2.34 6.21 -16.95
CA GLY A 51 -2.76 4.84 -16.64
C GLY A 51 -3.03 3.96 -17.88
N ILE A 52 -2.74 4.47 -19.07
CA ILE A 52 -2.78 3.70 -20.32
C ILE A 52 -1.34 3.31 -20.67
N PHE A 53 -1.12 2.03 -21.00
CA PHE A 53 0.19 1.55 -21.43
C PHE A 53 0.35 1.78 -22.95
N ASP A 54 0.83 2.96 -23.33
CA ASP A 54 0.95 3.42 -24.72
C ASP A 54 2.29 4.17 -24.98
N PRO A 55 2.61 4.58 -26.22
CA PRO A 55 3.89 5.24 -26.52
C PRO A 55 3.90 6.75 -26.28
N ASN A 56 2.90 7.34 -25.60
CA ASN A 56 2.73 8.79 -25.54
C ASN A 56 3.85 9.50 -24.79
N VAL A 57 4.39 8.92 -23.72
CA VAL A 57 5.56 9.47 -23.01
C VAL A 57 6.74 9.77 -23.94
N VAL A 58 6.98 8.94 -24.95
CA VAL A 58 8.06 9.12 -25.93
C VAL A 58 7.65 10.08 -27.04
N SER A 59 6.42 9.96 -27.56
CA SER A 59 5.93 10.81 -28.64
C SER A 59 5.83 12.27 -28.20
N GLU A 60 5.27 12.53 -27.02
CA GLU A 60 5.13 13.86 -26.43
C GLU A 60 6.49 14.50 -26.14
N TYR A 61 7.46 13.72 -25.67
CA TYR A 61 8.82 14.20 -25.46
C TYR A 61 9.49 14.62 -26.79
N VAL A 62 9.52 13.74 -27.78
CA VAL A 62 10.23 13.97 -29.05
C VAL A 62 9.57 15.07 -29.89
N GLN A 63 8.24 15.15 -29.86
CA GLN A 63 7.46 16.16 -30.58
C GLN A 63 7.27 17.46 -29.79
N TRP A 64 7.64 17.47 -28.51
CA TRP A 64 7.45 18.60 -27.60
C TRP A 64 5.98 19.03 -27.46
N THR A 65 5.09 18.05 -27.36
CA THR A 65 3.63 18.22 -27.21
C THR A 65 3.16 17.71 -25.86
N GLY A 66 1.89 17.95 -25.52
CA GLY A 66 1.28 17.41 -24.29
C GLY A 66 2.05 17.77 -23.02
N ASN A 67 2.32 16.74 -22.21
CA ASN A 67 3.10 16.82 -20.97
C ASN A 67 4.61 16.68 -21.20
N ARG A 68 5.05 16.51 -22.45
CA ARG A 68 6.46 16.57 -22.88
C ARG A 68 7.36 15.57 -22.13
N GLY A 69 6.83 14.39 -21.82
CA GLY A 69 7.53 13.36 -21.03
C GLY A 69 7.50 13.58 -19.52
N GLY A 70 6.72 14.56 -19.03
CA GLY A 70 6.35 14.69 -17.63
C GLY A 70 7.22 15.64 -16.80
N PRO A 71 6.97 15.72 -15.48
CA PRO A 71 7.65 16.66 -14.60
C PRO A 71 9.14 16.34 -14.40
N LEU A 72 9.57 15.08 -14.60
CA LEU A 72 10.99 14.69 -14.58
C LEU A 72 11.75 15.13 -15.85
N VAL A 73 11.04 15.69 -16.83
CA VAL A 73 11.62 16.39 -17.99
C VAL A 73 11.48 17.90 -17.82
N THR A 74 10.33 18.36 -17.33
CA THR A 74 9.88 19.76 -17.47
C THR A 74 9.93 20.59 -16.20
N SER A 75 10.17 20.01 -15.01
CA SER A 75 10.17 20.73 -13.74
C SER A 75 11.07 21.97 -13.77
N ASN A 76 10.70 23.06 -13.10
CA ASN A 76 11.54 24.27 -13.08
C ASN A 76 12.90 24.04 -12.38
N ASN A 77 12.98 23.06 -11.48
CA ASN A 77 14.22 22.69 -10.82
C ASN A 77 15.04 21.74 -11.70
N GLU A 78 16.09 22.27 -12.34
CA GLU A 78 16.91 21.48 -13.27
C GLU A 78 17.57 20.25 -12.63
N THR A 79 17.85 20.31 -11.33
CA THR A 79 18.47 19.19 -10.60
C THR A 79 17.52 17.99 -10.48
N THR A 80 16.21 18.20 -10.53
CA THR A 80 15.21 17.13 -10.43
C THR A 80 14.82 16.52 -11.77
N ARG A 81 15.27 17.09 -12.91
CA ARG A 81 14.99 16.61 -14.27
C ARG A 81 15.77 15.33 -14.64
N SER A 82 15.55 14.22 -13.93
CA SER A 82 16.26 12.96 -14.15
C SER A 82 16.08 12.41 -15.57
N ASP A 83 14.86 12.48 -16.08
CA ASP A 83 14.51 11.86 -17.35
C ASP A 83 15.08 12.68 -18.50
N LEU A 84 15.03 14.03 -18.42
CA LEU A 84 15.69 14.89 -19.40
C LEU A 84 17.18 14.57 -19.53
N ARG A 85 17.91 14.45 -18.41
CA ARG A 85 19.35 14.14 -18.44
C ARG A 85 19.65 12.79 -19.09
N LEU A 86 18.78 11.79 -18.89
CA LEU A 86 18.94 10.48 -19.53
C LEU A 86 18.59 10.54 -21.02
N TYR A 87 17.52 11.23 -21.38
CA TYR A 87 17.06 11.38 -22.76
C TYR A 87 18.08 12.13 -23.62
N GLU A 88 18.71 13.18 -23.07
CA GLU A 88 19.71 13.98 -23.77
C GLU A 88 21.13 13.41 -23.71
N SER A 89 21.37 12.38 -22.89
CA SER A 89 22.71 11.81 -22.67
C SER A 89 23.40 11.29 -23.93
N ASP A 90 22.63 10.88 -24.94
CA ASP A 90 23.11 10.46 -26.25
C ASP A 90 22.64 11.37 -27.39
N SER A 91 22.44 12.66 -27.08
CA SER A 91 21.92 13.65 -28.02
C SER A 91 20.56 13.25 -28.60
N ASN A 92 19.69 12.68 -27.76
CA ASN A 92 18.35 12.19 -28.10
C ASN A 92 18.31 11.05 -29.13
N ALA A 93 19.44 10.40 -29.43
CA ALA A 93 19.49 9.32 -30.40
C ALA A 93 18.62 8.13 -29.96
N THR A 94 18.66 7.74 -28.68
CA THR A 94 17.82 6.66 -28.16
C THR A 94 16.34 7.02 -28.19
N MET A 95 15.96 8.24 -27.77
CA MET A 95 14.55 8.66 -27.74
C MET A 95 13.95 8.75 -29.15
N ARG A 96 14.71 9.25 -30.13
CA ARG A 96 14.27 9.26 -31.54
C ARG A 96 14.11 7.84 -32.09
N ALA A 97 15.01 6.92 -31.72
CA ALA A 97 14.91 5.52 -32.12
C ALA A 97 13.70 4.82 -31.50
N LEU A 98 13.37 5.11 -30.23
CA LEU A 98 12.17 4.59 -29.57
C LEU A 98 10.89 5.19 -30.18
N PHE A 99 10.89 6.49 -30.47
CA PHE A 99 9.77 7.15 -31.14
C PHE A 99 9.47 6.52 -32.51
N ALA A 100 10.52 6.19 -33.28
CA ALA A 100 10.38 5.54 -34.59
C ALA A 100 9.77 4.13 -34.53
N GLN A 101 9.70 3.50 -33.35
CA GLN A 101 9.06 2.19 -33.16
C GLN A 101 7.53 2.28 -33.11
N GLY A 102 6.95 3.46 -32.86
CA GLY A 102 5.50 3.60 -32.68
C GLY A 102 4.98 2.65 -31.61
N ASN A 103 4.02 1.79 -31.94
CA ASN A 103 3.45 0.83 -31.00
C ASN A 103 4.42 -0.31 -30.59
N ASP A 104 5.45 -0.60 -31.40
CA ASP A 104 6.45 -1.63 -31.07
C ASP A 104 7.35 -1.22 -29.89
N PHE A 105 7.33 0.05 -29.52
CA PHE A 105 7.96 0.57 -28.30
C PHE A 105 7.53 -0.22 -27.04
N LEU A 106 6.28 -0.65 -26.97
CA LEU A 106 5.74 -1.40 -25.85
C LEU A 106 6.45 -2.76 -25.69
N GLN A 107 6.82 -3.40 -26.79
CA GLN A 107 7.60 -4.65 -26.75
C GLN A 107 9.00 -4.41 -26.18
N THR A 108 9.66 -3.31 -26.56
CA THR A 108 10.93 -2.90 -25.97
C THR A 108 10.82 -2.74 -24.45
N CYS A 109 9.71 -2.18 -23.96
CA CYS A 109 9.45 -2.01 -22.53
C CYS A 109 9.25 -3.35 -21.82
N VAL A 110 8.45 -4.25 -22.40
CA VAL A 110 8.23 -5.61 -21.88
C VAL A 110 9.55 -6.38 -21.80
N ASP A 111 10.36 -6.32 -22.85
CA ASP A 111 11.65 -7.03 -22.90
C ASP A 111 12.62 -6.51 -21.82
N LEU A 112 12.68 -5.19 -21.63
CA LEU A 112 13.56 -4.58 -20.63
C LEU A 112 13.11 -4.86 -19.20
N MET A 113 11.81 -4.74 -18.91
CA MET A 113 11.27 -5.08 -17.60
C MET A 113 11.45 -6.57 -17.30
N SER A 114 11.24 -7.44 -18.29
CA SER A 114 11.48 -8.88 -18.17
C SER A 114 12.93 -9.19 -17.84
N ARG A 115 13.88 -8.52 -18.50
CA ARG A 115 15.31 -8.66 -18.17
C ARG A 115 15.62 -8.18 -16.76
N ALA A 116 15.05 -7.05 -16.34
CA ALA A 116 15.22 -6.53 -14.98
C ALA A 116 14.67 -7.51 -13.92
N MET A 117 13.48 -8.07 -14.15
CA MET A 117 12.85 -9.08 -13.30
C MET A 117 13.62 -10.40 -13.27
N ASN A 118 14.12 -10.85 -14.42
CA ASN A 118 14.87 -12.10 -14.57
C ASN A 118 16.36 -11.95 -14.21
N THR A 119 16.80 -10.77 -13.78
CA THR A 119 18.17 -10.58 -13.27
C THR A 119 18.22 -11.12 -11.84
N VAL A 120 18.49 -12.40 -11.73
CA VAL A 120 18.72 -13.09 -10.46
C VAL A 120 20.22 -13.14 -10.21
N PRO A 121 20.74 -12.68 -9.04
CA PRO A 121 22.16 -12.75 -8.72
C PRO A 121 22.70 -14.18 -8.89
N ALA A 122 23.95 -14.30 -9.34
CA ALA A 122 24.59 -15.60 -9.49
C ALA A 122 24.54 -16.39 -8.17
N GLY A 123 24.03 -17.62 -8.23
CA GLY A 123 23.88 -18.49 -7.07
C GLY A 123 22.52 -18.42 -6.36
N VAL A 124 21.60 -17.55 -6.78
CA VAL A 124 20.21 -17.58 -6.29
C VAL A 124 19.37 -18.50 -7.17
N GLN A 125 18.80 -19.53 -6.56
CA GLN A 125 17.80 -20.40 -7.20
C GLN A 125 16.41 -19.85 -6.88
N LEU A 126 15.63 -19.52 -7.91
CA LEU A 126 14.25 -19.12 -7.71
C LEU A 126 13.46 -20.30 -7.12
N GLY A 127 12.64 -20.00 -6.11
CA GLY A 127 11.73 -20.98 -5.53
C GLY A 127 10.53 -21.27 -6.44
N GLU A 128 9.57 -22.00 -5.88
CA GLU A 128 8.29 -22.24 -6.56
C GLU A 128 7.54 -20.94 -6.84
N THR A 129 6.73 -20.95 -7.90
CA THR A 129 5.88 -19.82 -8.25
C THR A 129 4.93 -19.48 -7.10
N ILE A 130 4.93 -18.20 -6.70
CA ILE A 130 3.99 -17.71 -5.68
C ILE A 130 2.58 -17.74 -6.29
N SER A 131 1.75 -18.68 -5.83
CA SER A 131 0.34 -18.72 -6.20
C SER A 131 -0.46 -17.72 -5.36
N ALA A 132 -1.37 -16.99 -6.00
CA ALA A 132 -2.23 -16.06 -5.28
C ALA A 132 -3.18 -16.78 -4.31
N ILE A 133 -3.28 -16.28 -3.08
CA ILE A 133 -4.18 -16.83 -2.06
C ILE A 133 -5.63 -16.56 -2.47
N PRO A 134 -6.49 -17.58 -2.65
CA PRO A 134 -7.85 -17.40 -3.15
C PRO A 134 -8.75 -16.57 -2.24
N LEU A 135 -8.60 -16.73 -0.93
CA LEU A 135 -9.32 -15.97 0.09
C LEU A 135 -8.27 -15.20 0.89
N LYS A 136 -8.31 -13.88 0.84
CA LYS A 136 -7.33 -13.04 1.54
C LYS A 136 -8.06 -12.10 2.50
N PRO A 137 -7.84 -12.21 3.82
CA PRO A 137 -8.23 -11.17 4.77
C PRO A 137 -7.56 -9.84 4.43
N VAL A 138 -8.33 -8.75 4.48
CA VAL A 138 -7.90 -7.39 4.20
C VAL A 138 -8.43 -6.48 5.29
N ASN A 139 -7.53 -5.72 5.93
CA ASN A 139 -7.83 -4.78 7.01
C ASN A 139 -8.73 -5.42 8.10
N VAL A 140 -8.39 -6.65 8.50
CA VAL A 140 -9.08 -7.34 9.58
C VAL A 140 -8.50 -6.89 10.90
N THR A 141 -9.32 -6.27 11.73
CA THR A 141 -8.91 -5.67 13.01
C THR A 141 -9.96 -5.92 14.08
N PHE A 142 -9.50 -6.03 15.32
CA PHE A 142 -10.38 -5.96 16.48
C PHE A 142 -10.68 -4.50 16.82
N ASP A 143 -11.87 -4.26 17.34
CA ASP A 143 -12.30 -2.99 17.92
C ASP A 143 -13.41 -3.26 18.97
N PHE A 144 -13.99 -2.20 19.51
CA PHE A 144 -15.17 -2.25 20.34
C PHE A 144 -16.32 -1.50 19.68
N ASP A 145 -17.51 -2.12 19.67
CA ASP A 145 -18.72 -1.48 19.20
C ASP A 145 -19.16 -0.32 20.13
N SER A 146 -20.25 0.37 19.77
CA SER A 146 -20.80 1.47 20.58
C SER A 146 -21.21 1.06 22.00
N ASN A 147 -21.42 -0.23 22.25
CA ASN A 147 -21.78 -0.80 23.54
C ASN A 147 -20.55 -1.28 24.33
N GLY A 148 -19.35 -1.20 23.76
CA GLY A 148 -18.11 -1.71 24.35
C GLY A 148 -17.93 -3.22 24.19
N THR A 149 -18.64 -3.85 23.24
CA THR A 149 -18.51 -5.27 22.89
C THR A 149 -17.37 -5.45 21.89
N LEU A 150 -16.50 -6.42 22.12
CA LEU A 150 -15.44 -6.82 21.20
C LEU A 150 -16.04 -7.24 19.86
N GLU A 151 -15.50 -6.64 18.81
CA GLU A 151 -15.90 -6.83 17.43
C GLU A 151 -14.66 -7.13 16.59
N LEU A 152 -14.73 -8.14 15.73
CA LEU A 152 -13.79 -8.36 14.64
C LEU A 152 -14.44 -7.94 13.33
N ALA A 153 -13.86 -6.97 12.64
CA ALA A 153 -14.36 -6.48 11.37
C ALA A 153 -13.25 -6.36 10.32
N GLY A 154 -13.64 -6.40 9.06
CA GLY A 154 -12.73 -6.22 7.94
C GLY A 154 -13.35 -6.65 6.61
N LYS A 155 -12.52 -7.00 5.64
CA LYS A 155 -12.97 -7.52 4.35
C LYS A 155 -12.27 -8.82 4.00
N ILE A 156 -12.96 -9.72 3.33
CA ILE A 156 -12.34 -10.87 2.67
C ILE A 156 -12.31 -10.62 1.17
N ARG A 157 -11.11 -10.55 0.60
CA ARG A 157 -10.91 -10.53 -0.85
C ARG A 157 -10.97 -11.95 -1.39
N VAL A 158 -11.93 -12.20 -2.26
CA VAL A 158 -12.05 -13.45 -3.02
C VAL A 158 -11.50 -13.24 -4.42
N LEU A 159 -10.53 -14.06 -4.82
CA LEU A 159 -9.98 -14.09 -6.18
C LEU A 159 -10.64 -15.19 -6.99
N SER A 160 -11.50 -14.83 -7.94
CA SER A 160 -12.17 -15.76 -8.85
C SER A 160 -11.46 -15.81 -10.22
N PRO A 161 -11.53 -16.92 -10.98
CA PRO A 161 -11.01 -16.99 -12.35
C PRO A 161 -11.68 -15.96 -13.28
N ALA A 162 -11.02 -15.60 -14.39
CA ALA A 162 -11.63 -14.69 -15.38
C ALA A 162 -12.94 -15.27 -15.92
N GLY A 163 -13.91 -14.39 -16.19
CA GLY A 163 -15.19 -14.78 -16.77
C GLY A 163 -16.10 -15.62 -15.85
N LYS A 164 -15.68 -15.92 -14.62
CA LYS A 164 -16.53 -16.56 -13.61
C LYS A 164 -17.05 -15.53 -12.62
N SER A 165 -18.33 -15.64 -12.30
CA SER A 165 -18.92 -14.84 -11.24
C SER A 165 -18.31 -15.19 -9.89
N PRO A 166 -18.04 -14.20 -9.03
CA PRO A 166 -17.67 -14.47 -7.64
C PRO A 166 -18.79 -15.23 -6.92
N PRO A 167 -18.48 -15.90 -5.80
CA PRO A 167 -19.53 -16.50 -4.97
C PRO A 167 -20.54 -15.43 -4.53
N SER A 168 -21.81 -15.82 -4.40
CA SER A 168 -22.83 -14.90 -3.88
C SER A 168 -22.67 -14.66 -2.40
N THR A 169 -22.23 -15.65 -1.64
CA THR A 169 -22.09 -15.56 -0.19
C THR A 169 -20.77 -16.15 0.30
N LEU A 170 -20.34 -15.72 1.47
CA LEU A 170 -19.17 -16.22 2.17
C LEU A 170 -19.49 -16.37 3.65
N SER A 171 -19.08 -17.49 4.26
CA SER A 171 -19.25 -17.72 5.69
C SER A 171 -17.93 -17.57 6.44
N ILE A 172 -17.98 -16.86 7.56
CA ILE A 172 -16.86 -16.73 8.50
C ILE A 172 -17.29 -17.33 9.82
N ARG A 173 -16.39 -18.08 10.45
CA ARG A 173 -16.58 -18.65 11.78
C ARG A 173 -15.36 -18.41 12.65
N MET A 174 -15.61 -17.96 13.87
CA MET A 174 -14.60 -17.66 14.88
C MET A 174 -15.19 -17.88 16.27
N ALA A 175 -14.52 -18.68 17.10
CA ALA A 175 -15.11 -19.20 18.34
C ALA A 175 -16.52 -19.77 18.09
N ASN A 176 -17.54 -19.28 18.82
CA ASN A 176 -18.94 -19.65 18.65
C ASN A 176 -19.71 -18.65 17.78
N GLN A 177 -19.04 -17.60 17.27
CA GLN A 177 -19.62 -16.67 16.31
C GLN A 177 -19.47 -17.18 14.89
N SER A 178 -20.53 -16.99 14.10
CA SER A 178 -20.52 -17.24 12.67
C SER A 178 -21.43 -16.27 11.95
N GLY A 179 -21.06 -15.88 10.73
CA GLY A 179 -21.86 -15.04 9.87
C GLY A 179 -21.83 -15.52 8.43
N ILE A 180 -22.82 -15.07 7.65
CA ILE A 180 -22.87 -15.18 6.20
C ILE A 180 -22.89 -13.76 5.66
N PHE A 181 -22.00 -13.47 4.73
CA PHE A 181 -21.76 -12.14 4.20
C PHE A 181 -21.87 -12.13 2.68
N GLU A 182 -22.35 -11.02 2.15
CA GLU A 182 -22.53 -10.77 0.71
C GLU A 182 -21.38 -9.90 0.18
N PRO A 183 -21.04 -9.99 -1.11
CA PRO A 183 -20.00 -9.17 -1.72
C PRO A 183 -20.46 -7.72 -1.91
N GLU A 184 -19.50 -6.81 -1.91
CA GLU A 184 -19.68 -5.47 -2.46
C GLU A 184 -20.03 -5.54 -3.96
N HIS A 185 -20.86 -4.61 -4.42
CA HIS A 185 -21.27 -4.55 -5.84
C HIS A 185 -20.10 -4.34 -6.80
N LEU A 186 -19.06 -3.65 -6.35
CA LEU A 186 -17.88 -3.36 -7.16
C LEU A 186 -16.90 -4.52 -7.13
N THR A 187 -16.39 -4.87 -8.31
CA THR A 187 -15.33 -5.85 -8.47
C THR A 187 -14.07 -5.17 -9.02
N GLY A 188 -12.93 -5.77 -8.71
CA GLY A 188 -11.63 -5.38 -9.25
C GLY A 188 -11.10 -6.42 -10.23
N THR A 189 -10.12 -6.03 -11.04
CA THR A 189 -9.33 -6.94 -11.86
C THR A 189 -8.02 -7.27 -11.14
N SER A 190 -7.53 -8.50 -11.31
CA SER A 190 -6.29 -8.98 -10.73
C SER A 190 -5.40 -9.56 -11.82
N VAL A 191 -4.12 -9.19 -11.79
CA VAL A 191 -3.07 -9.77 -12.65
C VAL A 191 -2.69 -11.20 -12.25
N PHE A 192 -3.21 -11.70 -11.14
CA PHE A 192 -2.97 -13.07 -10.71
C PHE A 192 -3.93 -14.02 -11.44
N GLU A 193 -3.33 -14.91 -12.22
CA GLU A 193 -3.99 -16.03 -12.85
C GLU A 193 -4.63 -16.97 -11.82
N ARG A 194 -5.77 -17.57 -12.19
CA ARG A 194 -6.33 -18.73 -11.51
C ARG A 194 -6.86 -19.72 -12.55
N ASN A 195 -6.41 -20.97 -12.47
CA ASN A 195 -6.83 -22.07 -13.36
C ASN A 195 -6.54 -21.89 -14.86
N GLY A 196 -5.43 -21.25 -15.27
CA GLY A 196 -5.11 -21.09 -16.70
C GLY A 196 -5.48 -19.73 -17.30
N ASP A 197 -6.18 -18.86 -16.56
CA ASP A 197 -6.69 -17.58 -17.06
C ASP A 197 -5.71 -16.42 -16.88
N ILE A 198 -5.61 -15.54 -17.87
CA ILE A 198 -4.64 -14.41 -17.92
C ILE A 198 -4.84 -13.39 -16.78
N TYR A 199 -6.06 -13.29 -16.22
CA TYR A 199 -6.43 -12.40 -15.13
C TYR A 199 -7.44 -13.07 -14.20
N GLY A 200 -7.57 -12.59 -12.96
CA GLY A 200 -8.64 -12.95 -12.03
C GLY A 200 -9.57 -11.77 -11.74
N VAL A 201 -10.76 -12.07 -11.23
CA VAL A 201 -11.71 -11.07 -10.73
C VAL A 201 -11.66 -11.06 -9.21
N THR A 202 -11.48 -9.89 -8.59
CA THR A 202 -11.52 -9.74 -7.13
C THR A 202 -12.83 -9.17 -6.66
N SER A 203 -13.44 -9.82 -5.68
CA SER A 203 -14.62 -9.33 -4.97
C SER A 203 -14.30 -9.21 -3.48
N TYR A 204 -14.93 -8.25 -2.82
CA TYR A 204 -14.69 -7.96 -1.41
C TYR A 204 -15.96 -8.23 -0.60
N PHE A 205 -15.82 -9.00 0.48
CA PHE A 205 -16.89 -9.37 1.39
C PHE A 205 -16.63 -8.67 2.73
N PRO A 206 -17.27 -7.52 2.99
CA PRO A 206 -17.19 -6.89 4.29
C PRO A 206 -17.86 -7.77 5.33
N PHE A 207 -17.24 -7.87 6.50
CA PHE A 207 -17.79 -8.64 7.61
C PHE A 207 -17.58 -7.93 8.93
N SER A 208 -18.45 -8.28 9.87
CA SER A 208 -18.35 -7.93 11.27
C SER A 208 -18.89 -9.11 12.08
N LEU A 209 -18.13 -9.54 13.09
CA LEU A 209 -18.54 -10.50 14.09
C LEU A 209 -18.31 -9.84 15.45
N ALA A 210 -19.34 -9.80 16.30
CA ALA A 210 -19.24 -9.24 17.65
C ALA A 210 -19.60 -10.31 18.69
N GLY A 211 -18.87 -10.33 19.80
CA GLY A 211 -19.11 -11.30 20.87
C GLY A 211 -17.98 -11.39 21.89
N ALA A 212 -18.34 -11.61 23.15
CA ALA A 212 -17.37 -11.79 24.24
C ALA A 212 -16.47 -13.03 24.03
N ASP A 213 -16.99 -14.05 23.34
CA ASP A 213 -16.32 -15.31 23.06
C ASP A 213 -15.25 -15.20 21.96
N LEU A 214 -15.16 -14.07 21.26
CA LEU A 214 -14.04 -13.77 20.36
C LEU A 214 -12.73 -13.60 21.12
N ARG A 215 -12.79 -13.38 22.44
CA ARG A 215 -11.63 -13.19 23.29
C ARG A 215 -10.80 -14.48 23.42
N GLY A 216 -9.48 -14.33 23.38
CA GLY A 216 -8.50 -15.41 23.49
C GLY A 216 -8.44 -16.32 22.27
N THR A 217 -9.14 -15.97 21.19
CA THR A 217 -9.12 -16.74 19.96
C THR A 217 -7.81 -16.52 19.21
N LYS A 218 -7.37 -17.58 18.52
CA LYS A 218 -6.09 -17.59 17.80
C LYS A 218 -6.23 -17.71 16.30
N SER A 219 -7.45 -17.93 15.81
CA SER A 219 -7.72 -18.11 14.39
C SER A 219 -9.19 -17.89 14.07
N PHE A 220 -9.47 -17.53 12.82
CA PHE A 220 -10.80 -17.60 12.24
C PHE A 220 -10.77 -18.38 10.92
N SER A 221 -11.92 -18.90 10.52
CA SER A 221 -12.03 -19.75 9.34
C SER A 221 -13.05 -19.18 8.35
N ILE A 222 -12.75 -19.35 7.06
CA ILE A 222 -13.53 -18.84 5.95
C ILE A 222 -13.96 -19.99 5.04
N THR A 223 -15.24 -20.02 4.71
CA THR A 223 -15.82 -20.95 3.74
C THR A 223 -16.52 -20.18 2.63
N ALA A 224 -16.26 -20.55 1.38
CA ALA A 224 -16.97 -20.03 0.23
C ALA A 224 -17.37 -21.18 -0.72
N PRO A 225 -18.46 -21.05 -1.48
CA PRO A 225 -18.86 -22.05 -2.47
C PRO A 225 -17.70 -22.43 -3.41
N ASN A 226 -17.50 -23.74 -3.61
CA ASN A 226 -16.46 -24.30 -4.48
C ASN A 226 -15.01 -23.90 -4.10
N MET A 227 -14.78 -23.50 -2.85
CA MET A 227 -13.44 -23.22 -2.33
C MET A 227 -13.19 -24.04 -1.05
N PRO A 228 -11.95 -24.52 -0.84
CA PRO A 228 -11.62 -25.19 0.41
C PRO A 228 -11.73 -24.22 1.59
N LEU A 229 -12.08 -24.77 2.76
CA LEU A 229 -12.01 -24.07 4.04
C LEU A 229 -10.58 -23.52 4.22
N GLN A 230 -10.46 -22.23 4.53
CA GLN A 230 -9.18 -21.60 4.86
C GLN A 230 -9.22 -21.07 6.28
N SER A 231 -8.15 -21.28 7.03
CA SER A 231 -7.98 -20.79 8.40
C SER A 231 -6.86 -19.75 8.42
N PHE A 232 -7.07 -18.68 9.17
CA PHE A 232 -6.12 -17.58 9.31
C PHE A 232 -5.86 -17.37 10.80
N ASP A 233 -4.58 -17.27 11.15
CA ASP A 233 -4.18 -16.95 12.51
C ASP A 233 -4.49 -15.50 12.81
N ILE A 234 -4.91 -15.23 14.04
CA ILE A 234 -5.20 -13.90 14.56
C ILE A 234 -4.86 -13.85 16.04
N ARG A 235 -4.56 -12.67 16.57
CA ARG A 235 -4.33 -12.44 17.98
C ARG A 235 -5.37 -11.48 18.53
N SER A 236 -6.08 -11.90 19.56
CA SER A 236 -7.12 -11.11 20.23
C SER A 236 -6.72 -10.72 21.66
N ASP A 237 -5.45 -10.91 22.01
CA ASP A 237 -4.94 -10.78 23.38
C ASP A 237 -4.30 -9.41 23.63
N ILE A 238 -3.62 -8.88 22.60
CA ILE A 238 -3.11 -7.50 22.53
C ILE A 238 -3.41 -6.96 21.13
N PHE A 239 -4.10 -5.82 21.03
CA PHE A 239 -4.38 -5.17 19.75
C PHE A 239 -4.54 -3.65 19.90
N VAL A 240 -4.22 -2.90 18.85
CA VAL A 240 -4.53 -1.48 18.73
C VAL A 240 -6.04 -1.33 18.60
N VAL A 241 -6.66 -0.42 19.35
CA VAL A 241 -8.09 -0.10 19.25
C VAL A 241 -8.28 1.01 18.21
N PRO A 242 -8.73 0.71 16.98
CA PRO A 242 -8.80 1.69 15.89
C PRO A 242 -9.69 2.88 16.22
N SER A 243 -10.89 2.63 16.75
CA SER A 243 -11.87 3.68 17.12
C SER A 243 -11.35 4.69 18.15
N LEU A 244 -10.33 4.30 18.94
CA LEU A 244 -9.71 5.12 19.98
C LEU A 244 -8.27 5.54 19.64
N THR A 245 -7.83 5.29 18.41
CA THR A 245 -6.48 5.62 17.92
C THR A 245 -6.58 6.63 16.78
N THR A 246 -6.10 7.85 17.01
CA THR A 246 -6.23 8.97 16.08
C THR A 246 -4.93 9.75 15.94
N LEU A 247 -4.78 10.39 14.78
CA LEU A 247 -3.70 11.32 14.50
C LEU A 247 -4.31 12.61 13.96
N SER A 248 -4.18 13.69 14.71
CA SER A 248 -4.68 15.01 14.35
C SER A 248 -3.51 15.98 14.25
N GLY A 249 -3.14 16.33 13.01
CA GLY A 249 -1.91 17.07 12.72
C GLY A 249 -0.69 16.26 13.18
N THR A 250 0.02 16.75 14.19
CA THR A 250 1.15 16.05 14.82
C THR A 250 0.79 15.37 16.12
N THR A 251 -0.46 15.44 16.58
CA THR A 251 -0.86 14.84 17.86
C THR A 251 -1.38 13.43 17.64
N LEU A 252 -0.59 12.45 18.07
CA LEU A 252 -0.95 11.04 18.12
C LEU A 252 -1.61 10.72 19.45
N ASN A 253 -2.81 10.16 19.39
CA ASN A 253 -3.47 9.50 20.51
C ASN A 253 -3.63 8.02 20.14
N ALA A 254 -2.95 7.12 20.83
CA ALA A 254 -3.02 5.69 20.56
C ALA A 254 -3.55 4.94 21.78
N THR A 255 -4.45 4.00 21.53
CA THR A 255 -5.05 3.13 22.55
C THR A 255 -4.87 1.67 22.16
N ILE A 256 -4.38 0.86 23.09
CA ILE A 256 -4.11 -0.56 22.93
C ILE A 256 -4.98 -1.28 23.96
N ALA A 257 -5.69 -2.33 23.56
CA ALA A 257 -6.40 -3.22 24.45
C ALA A 257 -5.54 -4.43 24.77
N ILE A 258 -5.46 -4.78 26.05
CA ILE A 258 -4.71 -5.94 26.55
C ILE A 258 -5.57 -6.80 27.48
N LEU A 259 -5.33 -8.10 27.47
CA LEU A 259 -5.94 -8.99 28.46
C LEU A 259 -5.35 -8.76 29.87
N PRO A 260 -6.11 -9.02 30.96
CA PRO A 260 -5.71 -8.65 32.33
C PRO A 260 -4.42 -9.31 32.87
N HIS A 261 -3.86 -10.29 32.16
CA HIS A 261 -2.60 -10.93 32.55
C HIS A 261 -1.37 -10.23 31.95
N TYR A 262 -1.57 -9.26 31.06
CA TYR A 262 -0.53 -8.37 30.57
C TYR A 262 -0.50 -7.07 31.37
N SER A 263 0.62 -6.36 31.34
CA SER A 263 0.74 -5.01 31.90
C SER A 263 1.03 -4.00 30.80
N CYS A 264 0.46 -2.79 30.89
CA CYS A 264 0.83 -1.68 30.00
C CYS A 264 2.33 -1.35 30.03
N ARG A 265 3.04 -1.74 31.10
CA ARG A 265 4.49 -1.53 31.24
C ARG A 265 5.34 -2.51 30.42
N ASP A 266 4.76 -3.66 30.09
CA ASP A 266 5.44 -4.70 29.30
C ASP A 266 5.27 -4.45 27.79
N ILE A 267 4.34 -3.56 27.43
CA ILE A 267 4.02 -3.21 26.05
C ILE A 267 4.67 -1.88 25.68
N THR A 268 5.39 -1.88 24.57
CA THR A 268 5.96 -0.68 23.97
C THR A 268 5.27 -0.37 22.66
N LEU A 269 4.96 0.91 22.43
CA LEU A 269 4.48 1.38 21.14
C LEU A 269 5.65 1.85 20.29
N ARG A 270 5.89 1.22 19.14
CA ARG A 270 6.84 1.67 18.13
C ARG A 270 6.09 2.43 17.04
N VAL A 271 6.44 3.69 16.83
CA VAL A 271 5.77 4.57 15.87
C VAL A 271 6.75 4.94 14.77
N ALA A 272 6.45 4.59 13.52
CA ALA A 272 7.26 4.92 12.36
C ALA A 272 6.55 6.01 11.53
N VAL A 273 7.21 7.16 11.40
CA VAL A 273 6.67 8.37 10.76
C VAL A 273 7.51 8.72 9.53
N PRO A 274 6.92 8.82 8.33
CA PRO A 274 7.60 9.38 7.17
C PRO A 274 7.67 10.90 7.30
N VAL A 275 8.89 11.45 7.27
CA VAL A 275 9.12 12.90 7.40
C VAL A 275 10.02 13.41 6.28
N PRO A 276 9.91 14.70 5.90
CA PRO A 276 10.80 15.28 4.90
C PRO A 276 12.26 15.25 5.36
N GLN A 277 13.20 15.09 4.43
CA GLN A 277 14.62 15.22 4.69
C GLN A 277 15.28 16.09 3.62
N VAL A 278 16.16 16.99 4.06
CA VAL A 278 16.82 17.95 3.18
C VAL A 278 17.77 17.24 2.23
N GLY A 279 17.75 17.62 0.95
CA GLY A 279 18.69 17.12 -0.06
C GLY A 279 18.30 15.80 -0.72
N THR A 280 17.10 15.27 -0.43
CA THR A 280 16.55 14.11 -1.14
C THR A 280 15.05 14.21 -1.28
N LEU A 281 14.57 13.59 -2.35
CA LEU A 281 13.18 13.54 -2.77
C LEU A 281 12.37 12.48 -2.01
N ALA A 282 13.01 11.50 -1.38
CA ALA A 282 12.34 10.47 -0.60
C ALA A 282 12.23 10.88 0.88
N PRO A 283 11.10 10.62 1.58
CA PRO A 283 11.02 10.86 3.00
C PRO A 283 11.98 9.92 3.76
N THR A 284 12.43 10.34 4.94
CA THR A 284 13.10 9.46 5.89
C THR A 284 12.05 8.91 6.86
N ILE A 285 12.18 7.64 7.25
CA ILE A 285 11.34 7.05 8.28
C ILE A 285 11.99 7.32 9.63
N ARG A 286 11.30 8.05 10.50
CA ARG A 286 11.70 8.24 11.90
C ARG A 286 10.93 7.27 12.77
N THR A 287 11.64 6.49 13.56
CA THR A 287 11.03 5.53 14.49
C THR A 287 11.25 5.99 15.92
N THR A 288 10.16 6.12 16.67
CA THR A 288 10.16 6.44 18.10
C THR A 288 9.49 5.33 18.89
N HIS A 289 9.87 5.19 20.14
CA HIS A 289 9.28 4.23 21.08
C HIS A 289 8.62 5.00 22.21
N TYR A 290 7.43 4.55 22.61
CA TYR A 290 6.68 5.15 23.70
C TYR A 290 6.20 4.08 24.67
N ASP A 291 6.41 4.38 25.95
CA ASP A 291 5.81 3.61 27.04
C ASP A 291 4.32 3.97 27.16
N LEU A 292 3.51 2.96 27.44
CA LEU A 292 2.08 3.12 27.61
C LEU A 292 1.71 3.31 29.08
N THR A 293 0.63 4.05 29.31
CA THR A 293 0.03 4.22 30.63
C THR A 293 -1.34 3.59 30.68
N GLN A 294 -1.73 3.04 31.83
CA GLN A 294 -3.08 2.48 32.00
C GLN A 294 -4.12 3.60 31.88
N ALA A 295 -5.08 3.42 30.99
CA ALA A 295 -6.22 4.30 30.83
C ALA A 295 -7.24 4.06 31.94
N SER A 296 -8.08 5.07 32.23
CA SER A 296 -9.06 5.02 33.32
C SER A 296 -10.25 4.09 33.06
N ARG A 297 -10.42 3.60 31.83
CA ARG A 297 -11.57 2.81 31.39
C ARG A 297 -11.12 1.43 30.92
N ALA A 298 -11.75 0.39 31.44
CA ALA A 298 -11.68 -0.96 30.89
C ALA A 298 -12.88 -1.20 29.95
N MET A 299 -12.72 -2.08 28.95
CA MET A 299 -13.79 -2.47 28.04
C MET A 299 -13.87 -3.98 27.95
N GLN A 300 -15.02 -4.54 28.34
CA GLN A 300 -15.29 -5.98 28.30
C GLN A 300 -14.11 -6.82 28.83
N GLU A 301 -13.62 -6.47 30.03
CA GLU A 301 -12.49 -7.12 30.72
C GLU A 301 -11.14 -7.06 29.99
N PHE A 302 -11.00 -6.18 28.99
CA PHE A 302 -9.70 -5.68 28.56
C PHE A 302 -9.32 -4.46 29.37
N ASP A 303 -8.06 -4.44 29.81
CA ASP A 303 -7.42 -3.22 30.25
C ASP A 303 -7.00 -2.40 29.03
N LEU A 304 -7.19 -1.09 29.10
CA LEU A 304 -6.77 -0.20 28.04
C LEU A 304 -5.49 0.51 28.45
N CYS A 305 -4.53 0.51 27.54
CA CYS A 305 -3.28 1.24 27.66
C CYS A 305 -3.28 2.35 26.62
N SER A 306 -2.92 3.57 27.02
CA SER A 306 -2.91 4.71 26.11
C SER A 306 -1.66 5.55 26.22
N VAL A 307 -1.41 6.27 25.14
CA VAL A 307 -0.34 7.27 25.05
C VAL A 307 -0.82 8.43 24.18
N VAL A 308 -0.53 9.65 24.63
CA VAL A 308 -0.70 10.87 23.85
C VAL A 308 0.67 11.49 23.64
N LYS A 309 1.06 11.70 22.38
CA LYS A 309 2.36 12.27 22.00
C LYS A 309 2.22 13.24 20.85
N THR A 310 3.06 14.27 20.88
CA THR A 310 3.27 15.17 19.74
C THR A 310 4.46 14.67 18.95
N LEU A 311 4.25 14.41 17.66
CA LEU A 311 5.29 14.07 16.71
C LEU A 311 6.13 15.31 16.39
N ASP A 312 7.42 15.12 16.14
CA ASP A 312 8.37 16.21 15.87
C ASP A 312 8.03 17.03 14.61
N SER A 313 7.33 16.42 13.66
CA SER A 313 6.97 17.03 12.39
C SER A 313 5.68 16.44 11.83
N PHE A 314 5.06 17.16 10.89
CA PHE A 314 3.95 16.64 10.10
C PHE A 314 4.39 15.42 9.28
N PRO A 315 3.66 14.30 9.34
CA PRO A 315 3.92 13.16 8.49
C PRO A 315 3.64 13.50 7.03
N THR A 316 4.46 12.98 6.12
CA THR A 316 4.23 13.12 4.66
C THR A 316 3.39 11.99 4.08
N GLY A 317 2.90 11.06 4.91
CA GLY A 317 2.17 9.88 4.47
C GLY A 317 1.68 9.01 5.64
N LEU A 318 1.51 7.71 5.39
CA LEU A 318 1.02 6.76 6.38
C LEU A 318 1.97 6.65 7.58
N VAL A 319 1.43 6.82 8.78
CA VAL A 319 2.10 6.57 10.05
C VAL A 319 1.83 5.13 10.47
N THR A 320 2.88 4.38 10.77
CA THR A 320 2.76 2.99 11.22
C THR A 320 2.86 2.96 12.75
N ILE A 321 1.88 2.33 13.37
CA ILE A 321 1.84 2.03 14.80
C ILE A 321 2.06 0.54 14.96
N GLU A 322 3.09 0.17 15.69
CA GLU A 322 3.43 -1.22 15.96
C GLU A 322 3.43 -1.44 17.46
N VAL A 323 2.64 -2.41 17.90
CA VAL A 323 2.62 -2.81 19.31
C VAL A 323 3.66 -3.92 19.48
N VAL A 324 4.54 -3.74 20.46
CA VAL A 324 5.64 -4.68 20.73
C VAL A 324 5.52 -5.18 22.15
N ASP A 325 5.50 -6.49 22.32
CA ASP A 325 5.60 -7.19 23.61
C ASP A 325 6.90 -8.01 23.61
N SER A 326 7.77 -7.79 24.59
CA SER A 326 8.98 -8.61 24.78
C SER A 326 9.83 -8.76 23.50
N ALA A 327 9.97 -7.66 22.75
CA ALA A 327 10.64 -7.56 21.44
C ALA A 327 9.95 -8.29 20.26
N GLN A 328 8.74 -8.83 20.45
CA GLN A 328 7.92 -9.40 19.38
C GLN A 328 6.87 -8.39 18.92
N LEU A 329 6.74 -8.23 17.61
CA LEU A 329 5.63 -7.48 17.01
C LEU A 329 4.33 -8.24 17.27
N VAL A 330 3.39 -7.64 18.01
CA VAL A 330 2.10 -8.26 18.32
C VAL A 330 1.00 -7.79 17.40
N ASP A 331 0.98 -6.50 17.06
CA ASP A 331 -0.02 -5.90 16.19
C ASP A 331 0.55 -4.71 15.39
N THR A 332 -0.11 -4.36 14.29
CA THR A 332 0.27 -3.22 13.43
C THR A 332 -0.97 -2.51 12.92
N TYR A 333 -1.01 -1.20 13.11
CA TYR A 333 -2.07 -0.33 12.64
C TYR A 333 -1.52 0.83 11.83
N LEU A 334 -2.20 1.19 10.73
CA LEU A 334 -1.80 2.26 9.84
C LEU A 334 -2.74 3.45 10.01
N LEU A 335 -2.18 4.60 10.36
CA LEU A 335 -2.88 5.88 10.43
C LEU A 335 -2.56 6.73 9.20
N ASN A 336 -3.58 7.39 8.67
CA ASN A 336 -3.34 8.43 7.67
C ASN A 336 -2.80 9.69 8.36
N GLY A 337 -1.50 9.97 8.16
CA GLY A 337 -0.83 11.15 8.70
C GLY A 337 -0.94 12.41 7.85
N GLY A 338 -1.58 12.33 6.67
CA GLY A 338 -1.78 13.45 5.75
C GLY A 338 -1.01 13.35 4.43
N GLY A 339 -1.30 14.30 3.52
CA GLY A 339 -0.61 14.58 2.25
C GLY A 339 -0.69 13.45 1.20
N ALA A 340 0.08 12.39 1.41
CA ALA A 340 0.15 11.24 0.51
C ALA A 340 -0.89 10.17 0.89
N GLY A 341 -2.16 10.46 0.61
CA GLY A 341 -3.16 9.42 0.47
C GLY A 341 -2.90 8.62 -0.80
N TRP A 342 -2.81 7.30 -0.69
CA TRP A 342 -3.06 6.40 -1.81
C TRP A 342 -4.56 6.32 -2.06
#